data_AF-A0A4Z1A837-F1
#
_entry.id   AF-A0A4Z1A837-F1
#
_cell.length_a   1.000
_cell.length_b   1.000
_cell.length_c   1.000
_cell.angle_alpha   90.00
_cell.angle_beta   90.00
_cell.angle_gamma   90.00
#
_symmetry.space_group_name_H-M   'P 1'
#
loop_
_entity.id
_entity.type
_entity.pdbx_description
1 polymer ?
#
loop_
_entity_poly.entity_id
_entity_poly.type
_entity_poly.pdbx_seq_one_letter_code
_entity_poly.pdbx_strand_id
1 'polypeptide(L)'
;MNDRSKVFCFLYLTIVISILSCAAFPDPITSKERKSQTIGKEKVKVVFTGFYRYDLEKKEILETLLKRGLMVDPNSNSELELILQKREPVYKYIWIHRLNLLVTFLSGGLIPSHIRTEQTITFRYSKLGTIERESVYEIGMNQWRGIPVIIIMVLQWPNRIFKEQLIEATELEVKDI
;
A
#
# COMPACT_ATOMS: atom_id res chain seq x y z
N MET A 1 -35.41 -22.86 24.69
CA MET A 1 -34.06 -22.26 24.56
C MET A 1 -34.00 -21.33 23.36
N ASN A 2 -34.29 -20.05 23.65
CA ASN A 2 -33.88 -18.78 23.01
C ASN A 2 -33.72 -18.66 21.48
N ASP A 3 -34.83 -18.66 20.73
CA ASP A 3 -34.84 -18.28 19.29
C ASP A 3 -34.34 -16.85 19.05
N ARG A 4 -34.59 -15.93 20.00
CA ARG A 4 -34.03 -14.57 19.95
C ARG A 4 -32.50 -14.59 19.92
N SER A 5 -31.86 -15.48 20.67
CA SER A 5 -30.40 -15.62 20.68
C SER A 5 -29.85 -16.10 19.34
N LYS A 6 -30.58 -16.95 18.61
CA LYS A 6 -30.17 -17.42 17.28
C LYS A 6 -30.27 -16.31 16.23
N VAL A 7 -31.33 -15.51 16.30
CA VAL A 7 -31.52 -14.35 15.41
C VAL A 7 -30.43 -13.30 15.63
N PHE A 8 -30.08 -12.99 16.88
CA PHE A 8 -28.98 -12.08 17.20
C PHE A 8 -27.62 -12.63 16.73
N CYS A 9 -27.35 -13.93 16.94
CA CYS A 9 -26.14 -14.56 16.42
C CYS A 9 -26.06 -14.48 14.89
N PHE A 10 -27.18 -14.73 14.20
CA PHE A 10 -27.24 -14.68 12.74
C PHE A 10 -26.99 -13.25 12.22
N LEU A 11 -27.66 -12.25 12.79
CA LEU A 11 -27.43 -10.83 12.46
C LEU A 11 -25.97 -10.42 12.70
N TYR A 12 -25.41 -10.82 13.84
CA TYR A 12 -24.00 -10.53 14.16
C TYR A 12 -23.06 -11.20 13.15
N LEU A 13 -23.30 -12.46 12.80
CA LEU A 13 -22.51 -13.19 11.79
C LEU A 13 -22.57 -12.48 10.42
N THR A 14 -23.76 -12.06 9.98
CA THR A 14 -23.94 -11.33 8.72
C THR A 14 -23.20 -9.99 8.73
N ILE A 15 -23.22 -9.25 9.83
CA ILE A 15 -22.49 -7.98 9.97
C ILE A 15 -20.97 -8.22 9.92
N VAL A 16 -20.47 -9.22 10.65
CA VAL A 16 -19.03 -9.57 10.64
C VAL A 16 -18.57 -9.99 9.25
N ILE A 17 -19.34 -10.83 8.56
CA ILE A 17 -19.09 -11.26 7.18
C ILE A 17 -19.05 -10.05 6.23
N SER A 18 -19.97 -9.09 6.40
CA SER A 18 -20.04 -7.89 5.56
C SER A 18 -18.86 -6.94 5.75
N ILE A 19 -18.30 -6.86 6.97
CA ILE A 19 -17.09 -6.07 7.26
C ILE A 19 -15.83 -6.76 6.71
N LEU A 20 -15.82 -8.09 6.69
CA LEU A 20 -14.73 -8.94 6.21
C LEU A 20 -14.91 -9.34 4.74
N SER A 21 -15.37 -8.43 3.90
CA SER A 21 -15.68 -8.71 2.50
C SER A 21 -14.86 -7.82 1.58
N CYS A 22 -13.52 -7.90 1.61
CA CYS A 22 -12.65 -7.05 0.80
C CYS A 22 -11.47 -7.83 0.21
N ALA A 23 -11.31 -7.81 -1.11
CA ALA A 23 -10.10 -8.30 -1.78
C ALA A 23 -9.44 -7.17 -2.57
N ALA A 24 -8.11 -7.09 -2.52
CA ALA A 24 -7.32 -6.17 -3.33
C ALA A 24 -6.52 -6.93 -4.37
N PHE A 25 -6.48 -6.41 -5.59
CA PHE A 25 -5.63 -6.90 -6.66
C PHE A 25 -4.59 -5.83 -6.99
N PRO A 26 -3.29 -6.14 -6.92
CA PRO A 26 -2.23 -5.18 -7.18
C PRO A 26 -2.17 -4.83 -8.66
N ASP A 27 -1.99 -3.54 -8.96
CA ASP A 27 -1.49 -3.09 -10.27
C ASP A 27 0.03 -3.31 -10.31
N PRO A 28 0.63 -3.51 -11.51
CA PRO A 28 2.08 -3.55 -11.64
C PRO A 28 2.70 -2.23 -11.17
N ILE A 29 3.81 -2.32 -10.43
CA ILE A 29 4.54 -1.15 -9.96
C ILE A 29 5.19 -0.47 -11.17
N THR A 30 4.93 0.82 -11.32
CA THR A 30 5.50 1.63 -12.41
C THR A 30 6.41 2.70 -11.85
N SER A 31 7.58 2.91 -12.46
CA SER A 31 8.46 4.02 -12.13
C SER A 31 8.19 5.18 -13.08
N LYS A 32 7.94 6.37 -12.53
CA LYS A 32 7.72 7.59 -13.32
C LYS A 32 9.01 8.35 -13.59
N GLU A 33 9.85 8.42 -12.58
CA GLU A 33 11.10 9.18 -12.62
C GLU A 33 12.18 8.32 -12.01
N ARG A 34 13.25 8.09 -12.78
CA ARG A 34 14.42 7.33 -12.35
C ARG A 34 15.66 8.04 -12.86
N LYS A 35 16.33 8.80 -11.99
CA LYS A 35 17.64 9.36 -12.31
C LYS A 35 18.68 8.26 -12.13
N SER A 36 19.27 7.80 -13.24
CA SER A 36 20.24 6.70 -13.33
C SER A 36 21.64 7.06 -12.82
N GLN A 37 21.75 7.79 -11.71
CA GLN A 37 23.03 8.00 -11.04
C GLN A 37 23.23 6.91 -10.00
N THR A 38 24.28 6.11 -10.18
CA THR A 38 24.72 5.10 -9.23
C THR A 38 25.17 5.79 -7.95
N ILE A 39 24.56 5.44 -6.84
CA ILE A 39 24.95 5.93 -5.53
C ILE A 39 25.98 4.95 -4.98
N GLY A 40 27.16 5.46 -4.62
CA GLY A 40 28.18 4.64 -3.98
C GLY A 40 27.64 4.03 -2.68
N LYS A 41 28.27 2.94 -2.22
CA LYS A 41 27.99 2.31 -0.91
C LYS A 41 28.41 3.20 0.26
N GLU A 42 28.03 4.47 0.23
CA GLU A 42 28.27 5.44 1.29
C GLU A 42 27.35 5.12 2.46
N LYS A 43 27.80 5.51 3.66
CA LYS A 43 26.94 5.50 4.83
C LYS A 43 25.82 6.50 4.62
N VAL A 44 24.58 6.11 4.80
CA VAL A 44 23.42 6.99 4.65
C VAL A 44 22.58 6.98 5.91
N LYS A 45 22.02 8.13 6.24
CA LYS A 45 20.97 8.26 7.23
C LYS A 45 19.62 7.95 6.56
N VAL A 46 18.82 7.05 7.11
CA VAL A 46 17.51 6.69 6.53
C VAL A 46 16.41 7.44 7.28
N VAL A 47 15.54 8.13 6.55
CA VAL A 47 14.40 8.89 7.09
C VAL A 47 13.11 8.41 6.42
N PHE A 48 12.06 8.19 7.21
CA PHE A 48 10.75 7.77 6.71
C PHE A 48 9.71 8.87 6.90
N THR A 49 9.15 9.35 5.81
CA THR A 49 8.11 10.41 5.78
C THR A 49 6.80 9.82 5.29
N GLY A 50 5.68 10.12 5.98
CA GLY A 50 4.35 9.60 5.61
C GLY A 50 4.02 8.19 6.13
N PHE A 51 4.97 7.51 6.78
CA PHE A 51 4.79 6.15 7.31
C PHE A 51 4.18 6.10 8.74
N TYR A 52 3.29 7.02 9.12
CA TYR A 52 2.82 7.17 10.51
C TYR A 52 2.13 5.94 11.13
N ARG A 53 1.61 5.02 10.31
CA ARG A 53 0.90 3.80 10.76
C ARG A 53 1.53 2.50 10.25
N TYR A 54 2.76 2.58 9.74
CA TYR A 54 3.40 1.50 8.98
C TYR A 54 4.74 1.09 9.60
N ASP A 55 4.76 0.88 10.92
CA ASP A 55 6.01 0.60 11.64
C ASP A 55 6.60 -0.78 11.34
N LEU A 56 5.76 -1.75 11.00
CA LEU A 56 6.22 -3.08 10.58
C LEU A 56 6.90 -3.00 9.21
N GLU A 57 6.29 -2.27 8.28
CA GLU A 57 6.79 -2.07 6.92
C GLU A 57 8.10 -1.26 6.94
N LYS A 58 8.21 -0.23 7.78
CA LYS A 58 9.49 0.51 7.98
C LYS A 58 10.64 -0.44 8.33
N LYS A 59 10.43 -1.34 9.29
CA LYS A 59 11.46 -2.28 9.74
C LYS A 59 11.90 -3.21 8.63
N GLU A 60 10.95 -3.75 7.89
CA GLU A 60 11.21 -4.71 6.82
C GLU A 60 11.87 -4.06 5.61
N ILE A 61 11.47 -2.84 5.26
CA ILE A 61 12.15 -2.02 4.24
C ILE A 61 13.58 -1.76 4.68
N LEU A 62 13.81 -1.34 5.92
CA LEU A 62 15.15 -1.08 6.46
C LEU A 62 16.02 -2.36 6.42
N GLU A 63 15.49 -3.50 6.85
CA GLU A 63 16.18 -4.79 6.76
C GLU A 63 16.51 -5.17 5.31
N THR A 64 15.61 -4.87 4.37
CA THR A 64 15.82 -5.14 2.94
C THR A 64 16.95 -4.27 2.38
N LEU A 65 16.99 -2.97 2.73
CA LEU A 65 18.07 -2.06 2.37
C LEU A 65 19.42 -2.52 2.95
N LEU A 66 19.44 -2.91 4.23
CA LEU A 66 20.65 -3.41 4.91
C LEU A 66 21.18 -4.71 4.28
N LYS A 67 20.30 -5.69 4.02
CA LYS A 67 20.67 -6.97 3.37
C LYS A 67 21.31 -6.78 2.00
N ARG A 68 20.95 -5.69 1.31
CA ARG A 68 21.45 -5.37 -0.02
C ARG A 68 22.71 -4.49 -0.02
N GLY A 69 23.25 -4.20 1.16
CA GLY A 69 24.58 -3.58 1.31
C GLY A 69 24.58 -2.07 1.58
N LEU A 70 23.42 -1.48 1.88
CA LEU A 70 23.34 -0.09 2.33
C LEU A 70 23.81 0.01 3.79
N MET A 71 24.78 0.89 4.07
CA MET A 71 25.28 1.10 5.43
C MET A 71 24.51 2.25 6.08
N VAL A 72 23.84 1.99 7.19
CA VAL A 72 23.06 3.02 7.89
C VAL A 72 23.93 3.70 8.95
N ASP A 73 24.07 5.02 8.87
CA ASP A 73 24.74 5.84 9.88
C ASP A 73 23.87 7.08 10.20
N PRO A 74 23.32 7.19 11.42
CA PRO A 74 22.51 8.33 11.83
C PRO A 74 23.21 9.69 11.73
N ASN A 75 24.55 9.71 11.75
CA ASN A 75 25.35 10.92 11.69
C ASN A 75 25.92 11.20 10.28
N SER A 76 25.50 10.46 9.26
CA SER A 76 25.96 10.69 7.90
C SER A 76 25.42 12.01 7.33
N ASN A 77 26.25 12.66 6.51
CA ASN A 77 25.87 13.80 5.69
C ASN A 77 25.04 13.43 4.46
N SER A 78 24.99 12.14 4.12
CA SER A 78 24.17 11.58 3.06
C SER A 78 22.88 11.01 3.67
N GLU A 79 21.72 11.36 3.12
CA GLU A 79 20.41 10.99 3.62
C GLU A 79 19.57 10.34 2.52
N LEU A 80 18.95 9.20 2.86
CA LEU A 80 17.92 8.52 2.08
C LEU A 80 16.57 8.74 2.76
N GLU A 81 15.74 9.60 2.17
CA GLU A 81 14.37 9.82 2.60
C GLU A 81 13.41 8.95 1.78
N LEU A 82 12.64 8.10 2.46
CA LEU A 82 11.54 7.34 1.88
C LEU A 82 10.24 8.08 2.18
N ILE A 83 9.59 8.59 1.15
CA ILE A 83 8.37 9.38 1.28
C ILE A 83 7.20 8.55 0.74
N LEU A 84 6.26 8.21 1.62
CA LEU A 84 5.00 7.56 1.25
C LEU A 84 3.88 8.60 1.16
N GLN A 85 3.29 8.74 -0.01
CA GLN A 85 2.16 9.67 -0.24
C GLN A 85 0.95 8.92 -0.76
N LYS A 86 -0.23 9.29 -0.24
CA LYS A 86 -1.51 8.80 -0.76
C LYS A 86 -1.97 9.73 -1.87
N ARG A 87 -2.42 9.14 -2.97
CA ARG A 87 -3.00 9.86 -4.10
C ARG A 87 -4.50 9.59 -4.16
N GLU A 88 -5.28 10.64 -4.41
CA GLU A 88 -6.71 10.47 -4.62
C GLU A 88 -6.95 9.76 -5.96
N PRO A 89 -7.72 8.66 -5.99
CA PRO A 89 -8.01 7.94 -7.21
C PRO A 89 -8.88 8.80 -8.14
N VAL A 90 -8.50 8.88 -9.40
CA VAL A 90 -9.27 9.60 -10.42
C VAL A 90 -10.15 8.62 -11.18
N TYR A 91 -11.47 8.72 -10.99
CA TYR A 91 -12.45 7.90 -11.71
C TYR A 91 -12.97 8.63 -12.93
N LYS A 92 -12.92 7.97 -14.10
CA LYS A 92 -13.52 8.50 -15.35
C LYS A 92 -15.02 8.80 -15.20
N TYR A 93 -15.74 7.98 -14.44
CA TYR A 93 -17.18 8.10 -14.21
C TYR A 93 -17.51 8.08 -12.70
N ILE A 94 -17.30 9.21 -12.03
CA ILE A 94 -17.50 9.32 -10.57
C ILE A 94 -18.94 8.98 -10.12
N TRP A 95 -19.95 9.33 -10.92
CA TRP A 95 -21.35 9.02 -10.63
C TRP A 95 -21.63 7.52 -10.61
N ILE A 96 -21.07 6.78 -11.56
CA ILE A 96 -21.20 5.32 -11.62
C ILE A 96 -20.54 4.69 -10.40
N HIS A 97 -19.37 5.16 -10.01
CA HIS A 97 -18.68 4.69 -8.80
C HIS A 97 -19.52 4.92 -7.53
N ARG A 98 -20.11 6.12 -7.36
CA ARG A 98 -20.99 6.42 -6.23
C ARG A 98 -22.26 5.58 -6.23
N LEU A 99 -22.89 5.40 -7.40
CA LEU A 99 -24.07 4.54 -7.55
C LEU A 99 -23.73 3.10 -7.19
N ASN A 100 -22.59 2.59 -7.66
CA ASN A 100 -22.13 1.24 -7.37
C ASN A 100 -21.95 1.03 -5.85
N LEU A 101 -21.35 1.99 -5.14
CA LEU A 101 -21.26 1.96 -3.67
C LEU A 101 -22.65 1.92 -2.99
N LEU A 102 -23.58 2.76 -3.45
CA LEU A 102 -24.96 2.78 -2.92
C LEU A 102 -25.68 1.45 -3.17
N VAL A 103 -25.54 0.88 -4.36
CA VAL A 103 -26.13 -0.42 -4.72
C VAL A 103 -25.54 -1.54 -3.84
N THR A 104 -24.23 -1.54 -3.60
CA THR A 104 -23.60 -2.48 -2.67
C THR A 104 -24.18 -2.34 -1.26
N PHE A 105 -24.32 -1.11 -0.76
CA PHE A 105 -24.90 -0.88 0.56
C PHE A 105 -26.37 -1.34 0.65
N LEU A 106 -27.21 -0.93 -0.30
CA LEU A 106 -28.64 -1.27 -0.33
C LEU A 106 -28.90 -2.76 -0.58
N SER A 107 -27.99 -3.45 -1.26
CA SER A 107 -28.06 -4.91 -1.46
C SER A 107 -27.47 -5.72 -0.31
N GLY A 108 -27.04 -5.08 0.78
CA GLY A 108 -26.40 -5.75 1.91
C GLY A 108 -25.07 -6.42 1.54
N GLY A 109 -24.38 -5.92 0.52
CA GLY A 109 -23.08 -6.44 0.07
C GLY A 109 -23.16 -7.57 -0.96
N LEU A 110 -24.35 -7.97 -1.42
CA LEU A 110 -24.49 -8.99 -2.48
C LEU A 110 -23.93 -8.53 -3.82
N ILE A 111 -24.07 -7.24 -4.14
CA ILE A 111 -23.48 -6.65 -5.34
C ILE A 111 -22.14 -6.01 -4.93
N PRO A 112 -20.98 -6.50 -5.41
CA PRO A 112 -19.69 -5.95 -5.03
C PRO A 112 -19.50 -4.51 -5.53
N SER A 113 -18.81 -3.70 -4.72
CA SER A 113 -18.32 -2.40 -5.13
C SER A 113 -16.84 -2.43 -5.47
N HIS A 114 -16.43 -1.58 -6.42
CA HIS A 114 -15.04 -1.39 -6.81
C HIS A 114 -14.50 -0.06 -6.31
N ILE A 115 -13.33 -0.08 -5.70
CA ILE A 115 -12.59 1.08 -5.20
C ILE A 115 -11.14 0.96 -5.64
N ARG A 116 -10.56 2.03 -6.19
CA ARG A 116 -9.15 2.12 -6.53
C ARG A 116 -8.39 2.82 -5.41
N THR A 117 -7.21 2.32 -5.07
CA THR A 117 -6.28 2.99 -4.15
C THR A 117 -4.98 3.24 -4.88
N GLU A 118 -4.50 4.47 -4.86
CA GLU A 118 -3.24 4.88 -5.48
C GLU A 118 -2.33 5.51 -4.43
N GLN A 119 -1.06 5.16 -4.47
CA GLN A 119 -0.03 5.68 -3.60
C GLN A 119 1.27 5.85 -4.38
N THR A 120 2.14 6.70 -3.88
CA THR A 120 3.50 6.86 -4.41
C THR A 120 4.50 6.63 -3.30
N ILE A 121 5.55 5.87 -3.61
CA ILE A 121 6.74 5.78 -2.77
C ILE A 121 7.88 6.46 -3.51
N THR A 122 8.48 7.44 -2.85
CA THR A 122 9.59 8.22 -3.39
C THR A 122 10.85 7.90 -2.59
N PHE A 123 11.91 7.54 -3.29
CA PHE A 123 13.26 7.39 -2.74
C PHE A 123 14.04 8.64 -3.10
N ARG A 124 14.30 9.47 -2.11
CA ARG A 124 15.02 10.73 -2.28
C ARG A 124 16.37 10.65 -1.59
N TYR A 125 17.42 10.77 -2.38
CA TYR A 125 18.79 10.80 -1.92
C TYR A 125 19.27 12.24 -1.90
N SER A 126 19.79 12.66 -0.76
CA SER A 126 20.33 13.99 -0.56
C SER A 126 21.68 13.94 0.13
N LYS A 127 22.54 14.91 -0.18
CA LYS A 127 23.85 15.09 0.45
C LYS A 127 24.00 16.53 0.86
N LEU A 128 24.27 16.78 2.15
CA LEU A 128 24.39 18.14 2.71
C LEU A 128 23.16 19.02 2.38
N GLY A 129 21.97 18.44 2.35
CA GLY A 129 20.70 19.13 2.04
C GLY A 129 20.42 19.37 0.55
N THR A 130 21.31 18.97 -0.35
CA THR A 130 21.07 19.02 -1.81
C THR A 130 20.53 17.68 -2.31
N ILE A 131 19.44 17.69 -3.08
CA ILE A 131 18.84 16.48 -3.65
C ILE A 131 19.69 16.03 -4.85
N GLU A 132 20.30 14.87 -4.74
CA GLU A 132 21.14 14.28 -5.80
C GLU A 132 20.30 13.41 -6.74
N ARG A 133 19.47 12.54 -6.17
CA ARG A 133 18.63 11.59 -6.90
C ARG A 133 17.25 11.48 -6.28
N GLU A 134 16.25 11.34 -7.13
CA GLU A 134 14.89 11.05 -6.74
C GLU A 134 14.34 9.98 -7.68
N SER A 135 13.79 8.92 -7.09
CA SER A 135 13.09 7.86 -7.80
C SER A 135 11.65 7.79 -7.30
N VAL A 136 10.68 7.85 -8.20
CA VAL A 136 9.25 7.81 -7.85
C VAL A 136 8.61 6.56 -8.42
N TYR A 137 8.04 5.75 -7.53
CA TYR A 137 7.29 4.54 -7.86
C TYR A 137 5.82 4.73 -7.53
N GLU A 138 4.95 4.44 -8.51
CA GLU A 138 3.50 4.43 -8.34
C GLU A 138 3.03 3.03 -7.96
N ILE A 139 2.28 2.95 -6.87
CA ILE A 139 1.70 1.74 -6.32
C ILE A 139 0.17 1.88 -6.40
N GLY A 140 -0.46 1.00 -7.17
CA GLY A 140 -1.91 0.98 -7.35
C GLY A 140 -2.51 -0.37 -6.94
N MET A 141 -3.74 -0.37 -6.47
CA MET A 141 -4.51 -1.61 -6.31
C MET A 141 -6.01 -1.38 -6.55
N ASN A 142 -6.67 -2.40 -7.09
CA ASN A 142 -8.11 -2.47 -7.25
C ASN A 142 -8.72 -3.27 -6.09
N GLN A 143 -9.53 -2.61 -5.27
CA GLN A 143 -10.24 -3.23 -4.14
C GLN A 143 -11.68 -3.51 -4.52
N TRP A 144 -12.11 -4.75 -4.32
CA TRP A 144 -13.50 -5.18 -4.45
C TRP A 144 -14.09 -5.45 -3.08
N ARG A 145 -15.26 -4.90 -2.80
CA ARG A 145 -15.95 -5.05 -1.52
C ARG A 145 -17.35 -5.64 -1.68
N GLY A 146 -17.63 -6.75 -1.02
CA GLY A 146 -18.94 -7.42 -1.06
C GLY A 146 -18.83 -8.91 -0.73
N ILE A 147 -19.95 -9.51 -0.32
CA ILE A 147 -20.04 -10.89 0.16
C ILE A 147 -19.43 -11.90 -0.84
N PRO A 148 -19.66 -11.79 -2.17
CA PRO A 148 -19.07 -12.73 -3.13
C PRO A 148 -17.53 -12.75 -3.11
N VAL A 149 -16.90 -11.68 -2.62
CA VAL A 149 -15.45 -11.48 -2.64
C VAL A 149 -14.74 -12.23 -1.50
N ILE A 150 -15.47 -12.69 -0.49
CA ILE A 150 -14.92 -13.36 0.71
C ILE A 150 -14.08 -14.59 0.36
N ILE A 151 -14.48 -15.37 -0.65
CA ILE A 151 -13.78 -16.58 -1.07
C ILE A 151 -12.34 -16.24 -1.51
N ILE A 152 -12.17 -15.09 -2.18
CA ILE A 152 -10.90 -14.65 -2.75
C ILE A 152 -10.07 -13.84 -1.74
N MET A 153 -10.75 -13.17 -0.79
CA MET A 153 -10.13 -12.31 0.21
C MET A 153 -9.00 -12.98 1.00
N VAL A 154 -9.11 -14.28 1.32
CA VAL A 154 -8.09 -15.01 2.09
C VAL A 154 -6.71 -14.92 1.41
N LEU A 155 -6.69 -14.88 0.08
CA LEU A 155 -5.48 -14.77 -0.74
C LEU A 155 -5.17 -13.33 -1.18
N GLN A 156 -6.13 -12.42 -1.09
CA GLN A 156 -6.03 -11.08 -1.67
C GLN A 156 -6.28 -10.00 -0.60
N TRP A 157 -5.81 -10.24 0.63
CA TRP A 157 -6.04 -9.30 1.73
C TRP A 157 -5.30 -7.98 1.47
N PRO A 158 -5.98 -6.82 1.47
CA PRO A 158 -5.40 -5.54 1.05
C PRO A 158 -4.11 -5.15 1.75
N ASN A 159 -4.02 -5.37 3.07
CA ASN A 159 -2.81 -5.00 3.82
C ASN A 159 -1.60 -5.87 3.42
N ARG A 160 -1.83 -7.14 3.09
CA ARG A 160 -0.76 -8.05 2.65
C ARG A 160 -0.25 -7.64 1.28
N ILE A 161 -1.17 -7.40 0.34
CA ILE A 161 -0.83 -6.95 -1.02
C ILE A 161 -0.09 -5.61 -0.98
N PHE A 162 -0.55 -4.66 -0.17
CA PHE A 162 0.12 -3.38 -0.02
C PHE A 162 1.56 -3.52 0.49
N LYS A 163 1.73 -4.35 1.52
CA LYS A 163 3.05 -4.68 2.09
C LYS A 163 3.98 -5.28 1.03
N GLU A 164 3.49 -6.26 0.26
CA GLU A 164 4.24 -6.89 -0.82
C GLU A 164 4.67 -5.85 -1.89
N GLN A 165 3.78 -4.94 -2.28
CA GLN A 165 4.10 -3.88 -3.25
C GLN A 165 5.16 -2.89 -2.73
N LEU A 166 5.15 -2.54 -1.44
CA LEU A 166 6.19 -1.67 -0.87
C LEU A 166 7.57 -2.33 -0.88
N ILE A 167 7.63 -3.63 -0.57
CA ILE A 167 8.88 -4.39 -0.59
C ILE A 167 9.37 -4.50 -2.03
N GLU A 168 8.50 -4.86 -2.98
CA GLU A 168 8.86 -4.97 -4.40
C GLU A 168 9.36 -3.63 -4.96
N ALA A 169 8.72 -2.50 -4.64
CA ALA A 169 9.21 -1.18 -5.02
C ALA A 169 10.61 -0.89 -4.45
N THR A 170 10.85 -1.29 -3.20
CA THR A 170 12.17 -1.17 -2.56
C THR A 170 13.21 -2.04 -3.25
N GLU A 171 12.86 -3.29 -3.59
CA GLU A 171 13.77 -4.18 -4.31
C GLU A 171 14.10 -3.67 -5.72
N LEU A 172 13.15 -3.03 -6.39
CA LEU A 172 13.38 -2.39 -7.69
C LEU A 172 14.38 -1.24 -7.56
N GLU A 173 14.21 -0.34 -6.59
CA GLU A 173 15.17 0.77 -6.39
C GLU A 173 16.58 0.25 -6.09
N VAL A 174 16.68 -0.79 -5.27
CA VAL A 174 17.98 -1.30 -4.81
C VAL A 174 18.71 -2.12 -5.87
N LYS A 175 18.02 -2.72 -6.85
CA LYS A 175 18.68 -3.31 -8.04
C LYS A 175 19.49 -2.27 -8.83
N ASP A 176 19.19 -1.00 -8.61
CA ASP A 176 19.73 0.13 -9.36
C ASP A 176 20.75 0.94 -8.54
N ILE A 177 21.15 0.42 -7.38
CA ILE A 177 22.25 0.88 -6.52
C ILE A 177 23.46 -0.03 -6.77
#